data_AF-A0A355GUQ2-F1
#
_entry.id   AF-A0A355GUQ2-F1
#
_cell.length_a   1.000
_cell.length_b   1.000
_cell.length_c   1.000
_cell.angle_alpha   90.00
_cell.angle_beta   90.00
_cell.angle_gamma   90.00
#
_symmetry.space_group_name_H-M   'P 1'
#
loop_
_entity.id
_entity.type
_entity.pdbx_description
1 polymer ?
#
loop_
_entity_poly.entity_id
_entity_poly.type
_entity_poly.pdbx_seq_one_letter_code
_entity_poly.pdbx_strand_id
1 'polypeptide(L)'
;MVDENVKACINLHAVLRNMEDLCELDKEAHDIIQGKNVAIRFSVKNIPAAIMTFNSGKCIMEKTESRNCHMNLFFKSPEHFNLMIEGKRNPIPTKGFRHIGFLKRDFARLADRLSYYLKPTHELLRNKDSARINTILTAYTAFFAIPEIANNDPLGKLNASRIADGTINIEIDQGPAIH
;
A
#
# COMPACT_ATOMS: atom_id res chain seq x y z
N MET A 1 -14.87 -9.84 14.90
CA MET A 1 -14.65 -10.23 13.49
C MET A 1 -14.11 -9.00 12.78
N VAL A 2 -13.02 -9.13 12.02
CA VAL A 2 -12.44 -8.00 11.28
C VAL A 2 -13.38 -7.63 10.12
N ASP A 3 -13.67 -6.34 9.95
CA ASP A 3 -14.46 -5.86 8.81
C ASP A 3 -13.63 -5.93 7.53
N GLU A 4 -14.07 -6.74 6.56
CA GLU A 4 -13.36 -6.97 5.30
C GLU A 4 -13.24 -5.71 4.42
N ASN A 5 -14.21 -4.78 4.52
CA ASN A 5 -14.18 -3.51 3.80
C ASN A 5 -13.10 -2.60 4.38
N VAL A 6 -13.04 -2.47 5.71
CA VAL A 6 -11.99 -1.71 6.40
C VAL A 6 -10.62 -2.30 6.12
N LYS A 7 -10.48 -3.63 6.22
CA LYS A 7 -9.23 -4.35 5.92
C LYS A 7 -8.77 -4.10 4.48
N ALA A 8 -9.68 -4.06 3.51
CA ALA A 8 -9.35 -3.78 2.11
C ALA A 8 -8.91 -2.33 1.90
N CYS A 9 -9.57 -1.36 2.55
CA CYS A 9 -9.13 0.05 2.53
C CYS A 9 -7.70 0.19 3.07
N ILE A 10 -7.40 -0.43 4.22
CA ILE A 10 -6.05 -0.43 4.82
C ILE A 10 -5.05 -1.11 3.89
N ASN A 11 -5.38 -2.29 3.38
CA ASN A 11 -4.47 -3.02 2.48
C ASN A 11 -4.15 -2.22 1.20
N LEU A 12 -5.13 -1.51 0.62
CA LEU A 12 -4.93 -0.76 -0.61
C LEU A 12 -4.24 0.59 -0.37
N HIS A 13 -4.69 1.36 0.62
CA HIS A 13 -4.29 2.76 0.79
C HIS A 13 -3.22 2.97 1.86
N ALA A 14 -2.90 1.94 2.67
CA ALA A 14 -1.83 1.98 3.65
C ALA A 14 -0.72 0.97 3.34
N VAL A 15 -1.07 -0.32 3.20
CA VAL A 15 -0.07 -1.37 2.99
C VAL A 15 0.56 -1.28 1.60
N LEU A 16 -0.23 -1.33 0.53
CA LEU A 16 0.31 -1.21 -0.83
C LEU A 16 0.90 0.16 -1.13
N ARG A 17 0.42 1.21 -0.46
CA ARG A 17 0.95 2.58 -0.62
C ARG A 17 2.44 2.68 -0.26
N ASN A 18 2.91 1.90 0.72
CA ASN A 18 4.33 1.81 1.08
C ASN A 18 5.25 1.37 -0.06
N MET A 19 4.73 0.93 -1.21
CA MET A 19 5.54 0.75 -2.42
C MET A 19 6.28 2.02 -2.81
N GLU A 20 5.68 3.20 -2.60
CA GLU A 20 6.33 4.49 -2.86
C GLU A 20 7.62 4.58 -2.05
N ASP A 21 7.49 4.50 -0.71
CA ASP A 21 8.61 4.64 0.22
C ASP A 21 9.63 3.51 0.08
N LEU A 22 9.18 2.28 -0.17
CA LEU A 22 10.11 1.16 -0.39
C LEU A 22 11.03 1.43 -1.59
N CYS A 23 10.51 1.97 -2.68
CA CYS A 23 11.31 2.26 -3.87
C CYS A 23 12.33 3.40 -3.67
N GLU A 24 12.16 4.22 -2.62
CA GLU A 24 13.12 5.25 -2.21
C GLU A 24 14.14 4.72 -1.18
N LEU A 25 13.70 3.83 -0.29
CA LEU A 25 14.47 3.37 0.86
C LEU A 25 15.33 2.13 0.57
N ASP A 26 14.90 1.28 -0.36
CA ASP A 26 15.54 0.00 -0.68
C ASP A 26 16.09 -0.01 -2.10
N LYS A 27 17.39 -0.32 -2.22
CA LYS A 27 18.09 -0.33 -3.51
C LYS A 27 17.54 -1.39 -4.46
N GLU A 28 17.20 -2.57 -3.96
CA GLU A 28 16.67 -3.62 -4.84
C GLU A 28 15.31 -3.22 -5.42
N ALA A 29 14.41 -2.68 -4.60
CA ALA A 29 13.14 -2.13 -5.06
C ALA A 29 13.33 -1.01 -6.09
N HIS A 30 14.26 -0.08 -5.82
CA HIS A 30 14.62 0.98 -6.76
C HIS A 30 15.07 0.42 -8.11
N ASP A 31 15.99 -0.54 -8.12
CA ASP A 31 16.54 -1.15 -9.33
C ASP A 31 15.46 -1.90 -10.14
N ILE A 32 14.45 -2.50 -9.48
CA ILE A 32 13.33 -3.16 -10.16
C ILE A 32 12.51 -2.16 -11.00
N ILE A 33 12.32 -0.94 -10.49
CA ILE A 33 11.49 0.08 -11.15
C ILE A 33 12.27 0.96 -12.14
N GLN A 34 13.59 0.80 -12.24
CA GLN A 34 14.41 1.56 -13.18
C GLN A 34 13.98 1.32 -14.63
N GLY A 35 13.84 2.42 -15.37
CA GLY A 35 13.40 2.43 -16.77
C GLY A 35 11.96 1.96 -17.01
N LYS A 36 11.18 1.70 -15.95
CA LYS A 36 9.76 1.31 -16.09
C LYS A 36 8.91 2.56 -16.34
N ASN A 37 7.94 2.40 -17.23
CA ASN A 37 6.89 3.37 -17.49
C ASN A 37 5.56 2.62 -17.57
N VAL A 38 4.89 2.48 -16.43
CA VAL A 38 3.63 1.75 -16.32
C VAL A 38 2.79 2.31 -15.17
N ALA A 39 1.48 2.34 -15.38
CA ALA A 39 0.52 2.82 -14.39
C ALA A 39 -0.53 1.73 -14.19
N ILE A 40 -0.64 1.24 -12.96
CA ILE A 40 -1.52 0.14 -12.57
C ILE A 40 -2.63 0.70 -11.70
N ARG A 41 -3.87 0.58 -12.19
CA ARG A 41 -5.06 0.89 -11.42
C ARG A 41 -5.53 -0.35 -10.66
N PHE A 42 -5.78 -0.19 -9.38
CA PHE A 42 -6.44 -1.17 -8.51
C PHE A 42 -7.90 -0.76 -8.34
N SER A 43 -8.81 -1.62 -8.79
CA SER A 43 -10.25 -1.37 -8.79
C SER A 43 -10.96 -2.40 -7.93
N VAL A 44 -11.21 -2.07 -6.68
CA VAL A 44 -11.92 -2.95 -5.75
C VAL A 44 -13.36 -2.45 -5.59
N LYS A 45 -14.35 -3.34 -5.74
CA LYS A 45 -15.75 -2.94 -5.58
C LYS A 45 -15.99 -2.33 -4.19
N ASN A 46 -16.63 -1.16 -4.15
CA ASN A 46 -16.97 -0.37 -2.95
C ASN A 46 -15.79 0.23 -2.17
N ILE A 47 -14.57 0.18 -2.73
CA ILE A 47 -13.39 0.84 -2.16
C ILE A 47 -12.93 1.90 -3.17
N PRO A 48 -12.54 3.11 -2.74
CA PRO A 48 -11.94 4.08 -3.64
C PRO A 48 -10.76 3.48 -4.41
N ALA A 49 -10.71 3.73 -5.70
CA ALA A 49 -9.63 3.21 -6.52
C ALA A 49 -8.31 3.89 -6.21
N ALA A 50 -7.22 3.22 -6.59
CA ALA A 50 -5.89 3.81 -6.55
C ALA A 50 -5.10 3.49 -7.81
N ILE A 51 -4.23 4.40 -8.22
CA ILE A 51 -3.30 4.21 -9.34
C ILE A 51 -1.88 4.27 -8.79
N MET A 52 -1.13 3.20 -9.04
CA MET A 52 0.31 3.14 -8.79
C MET A 52 1.05 3.36 -10.11
N THR A 53 1.83 4.42 -10.18
CA THR A 53 2.58 4.83 -11.37
C THR A 53 4.07 4.65 -11.12
N PHE A 54 4.71 3.90 -12.02
CA PHE A 54 6.15 3.78 -12.11
C PHE A 54 6.62 4.59 -13.30
N ASN A 55 7.44 5.61 -13.05
CA ASN A 55 8.03 6.44 -14.09
C ASN A 55 9.36 7.03 -13.61
N SER A 56 10.37 7.06 -14.48
CA SER A 56 11.69 7.66 -14.20
C SER A 56 12.32 7.20 -12.88
N GLY A 57 12.18 5.93 -12.53
CA GLY A 57 12.73 5.37 -11.29
C GLY A 57 12.02 5.81 -10.02
N LYS A 58 10.80 6.35 -10.14
CA LYS A 58 9.93 6.70 -9.02
C LYS A 58 8.66 5.85 -9.05
N CYS A 59 8.14 5.56 -7.85
CA CYS A 59 6.84 4.96 -7.63
C CYS A 59 5.98 6.01 -6.93
N ILE A 60 4.76 6.24 -7.44
CA ILE A 60 3.79 7.17 -6.84
C ILE A 60 2.44 6.44 -6.80
N MET A 61 1.72 6.51 -5.68
CA MET A 61 0.40 5.94 -5.52
C MET A 61 -0.63 7.00 -5.17
N GLU A 62 -1.61 7.16 -6.06
CA GLU A 62 -2.66 8.16 -5.94
C GLU A 62 -3.99 7.49 -5.65
N LYS A 63 -4.70 7.92 -4.60
CA LYS A 63 -6.10 7.56 -4.36
C LYS A 63 -6.98 8.36 -5.31
N THR A 64 -7.45 7.74 -6.39
CA THR A 64 -8.14 8.43 -7.49
C THR A 64 -9.06 7.51 -8.28
N GLU A 65 -10.21 8.05 -8.70
CA GLU A 65 -11.15 7.36 -9.60
C GLU A 65 -10.80 7.48 -11.08
N SER A 66 -9.69 8.16 -11.41
CA SER A 66 -9.17 8.25 -12.76
C SER A 66 -9.08 6.88 -13.43
N ARG A 67 -9.31 6.85 -14.75
CA ARG A 67 -9.11 5.65 -15.59
C ARG A 67 -7.86 5.74 -16.45
N ASN A 68 -7.08 6.82 -16.29
CA ASN A 68 -5.82 7.01 -17.01
C ASN A 68 -4.74 6.10 -16.43
N CYS A 69 -4.70 4.86 -16.94
CA CYS A 69 -3.76 3.84 -16.52
C CYS A 69 -3.40 2.95 -17.72
N HIS A 70 -2.25 2.28 -17.64
CA HIS A 70 -1.82 1.31 -18.63
C HIS A 70 -2.48 -0.06 -18.39
N MET A 71 -2.67 -0.42 -17.12
CA MET A 71 -3.27 -1.69 -16.68
C MET A 71 -4.33 -1.43 -15.60
N ASN A 72 -5.43 -2.19 -15.62
CA ASN A 72 -6.45 -2.17 -14.56
C ASN A 72 -6.66 -3.57 -13.99
N LEU A 73 -6.40 -3.72 -12.69
CA LEU A 73 -6.62 -4.93 -11.91
C LEU A 73 -7.94 -4.79 -11.15
N PHE A 74 -8.93 -5.59 -11.54
CA PHE A 74 -10.26 -5.55 -10.95
C PHE A 74 -10.46 -6.64 -9.90
N PHE A 75 -11.16 -6.28 -8.83
CA PHE A 75 -11.54 -7.15 -7.72
C PHE A 75 -13.04 -7.04 -7.44
N LYS A 76 -13.73 -8.18 -7.54
CA LYS A 76 -15.18 -8.32 -7.36
C LYS A 76 -15.70 -7.88 -5.98
N SER A 77 -14.88 -7.91 -4.93
CA SER A 77 -15.25 -7.57 -3.55
C SER A 77 -14.02 -7.19 -2.72
N PRO A 78 -14.20 -6.54 -1.54
CA PRO A 78 -13.13 -6.35 -0.56
C PRO A 78 -12.43 -7.65 -0.15
N GLU A 79 -13.20 -8.70 0.14
CA GLU A 79 -12.66 -10.03 0.46
C GLU A 79 -11.77 -10.60 -0.66
N HIS A 80 -12.18 -10.44 -1.92
CA HIS A 80 -11.36 -10.90 -3.05
C HIS A 80 -10.01 -10.17 -3.11
N PHE A 81 -10.00 -8.87 -2.82
CA PHE A 81 -8.76 -8.10 -2.73
C PHE A 81 -7.90 -8.54 -1.54
N ASN A 82 -8.49 -8.73 -0.35
CA ASN A 82 -7.78 -9.21 0.83
C ASN A 82 -7.15 -10.60 0.60
N LEU A 83 -7.87 -11.52 -0.06
CA LEU A 83 -7.32 -12.83 -0.43
C LEU A 83 -6.18 -12.72 -1.44
N MET A 84 -6.14 -11.68 -2.29
CA MET A 84 -5.00 -11.44 -3.18
C MET A 84 -3.77 -10.98 -2.39
N ILE A 85 -3.95 -10.09 -1.41
CA ILE A 85 -2.88 -9.66 -0.50
C ILE A 85 -2.32 -10.85 0.30
N GLU A 86 -3.18 -11.83 0.62
CA GLU A 86 -2.78 -13.09 1.26
C GLU A 86 -2.15 -14.12 0.30
N GLY A 87 -2.04 -13.83 -1.00
CA GLY A 87 -1.51 -14.74 -2.01
C GLY A 87 -2.44 -15.90 -2.38
N LYS A 88 -3.73 -15.84 -1.99
CA LYS A 88 -4.73 -16.90 -2.20
C LYS A 88 -5.59 -16.70 -3.45
N ARG A 89 -5.69 -15.47 -3.97
CA ARG A 89 -6.44 -15.17 -5.20
C ARG A 89 -5.69 -14.23 -6.13
N ASN A 90 -6.03 -14.30 -7.41
CA ASN A 90 -5.44 -13.44 -8.44
C ASN A 90 -6.40 -12.29 -8.82
N PRO A 91 -5.87 -11.10 -9.15
CA PRO A 91 -6.68 -10.03 -9.73
C PRO A 91 -7.28 -10.45 -11.07
N ILE A 92 -8.33 -9.74 -11.51
CA ILE A 92 -8.91 -9.89 -12.85
C ILE A 92 -8.41 -8.73 -13.71
N PRO A 93 -7.44 -8.93 -14.63
CA PRO A 93 -7.02 -7.88 -15.54
C PRO A 93 -8.17 -7.53 -16.49
N THR A 94 -8.59 -6.26 -16.49
CA THR A 94 -9.66 -5.75 -17.37
C THR A 94 -9.13 -4.76 -18.41
N LYS A 95 -7.87 -4.33 -18.27
CA LYS A 95 -7.13 -3.50 -19.22
C LYS A 95 -5.64 -3.85 -19.13
N GLY A 96 -4.91 -3.68 -20.22
CA GLY A 96 -3.43 -3.69 -20.19
C GLY A 96 -2.79 -5.07 -20.26
N PHE A 97 -3.39 -6.04 -20.96
CA PHE A 97 -2.85 -7.41 -21.10
C PHE A 97 -1.39 -7.47 -21.60
N ARG A 98 -0.93 -6.46 -22.36
CA ARG A 98 0.46 -6.30 -22.79
C ARG A 98 1.45 -6.09 -21.63
N HIS A 99 0.97 -5.65 -20.46
CA HIS A 99 1.77 -5.41 -19.25
C HIS A 99 1.73 -6.58 -18.25
N ILE A 100 1.15 -7.74 -18.60
CA ILE A 100 1.12 -8.92 -17.71
C ILE A 100 2.53 -9.41 -17.36
N GLY A 101 3.48 -9.26 -18.28
CA GLY A 101 4.89 -9.59 -18.02
C GLY A 101 5.48 -8.77 -16.87
N PHE A 102 5.17 -7.48 -16.81
CA PHE A 102 5.55 -6.60 -15.68
C PHE A 102 4.91 -7.08 -14.38
N LEU A 103 3.60 -7.36 -14.40
CA LEU A 103 2.86 -7.81 -13.22
C LEU A 103 3.45 -9.09 -12.61
N LYS A 104 3.76 -10.08 -13.45
CA LYS A 104 4.25 -11.40 -13.00
C LYS A 104 5.71 -11.42 -12.58
N ARG A 105 6.51 -10.42 -12.97
CA ARG A 105 7.95 -10.39 -12.72
C ARG A 105 8.31 -9.25 -11.79
N ASP A 106 8.23 -8.02 -12.29
CA ASP A 106 8.73 -6.84 -11.59
C ASP A 106 7.81 -6.49 -10.40
N PHE A 107 6.49 -6.42 -10.63
CA PHE A 107 5.53 -6.13 -9.56
C PHE A 107 5.49 -7.23 -8.49
N ALA A 108 5.57 -8.50 -8.89
CA ALA A 108 5.62 -9.62 -7.95
C ALA A 108 6.85 -9.53 -7.04
N ARG A 109 8.04 -9.28 -7.61
CA ARG A 109 9.29 -9.07 -6.84
C ARG A 109 9.18 -7.88 -5.89
N LEU A 110 8.57 -6.79 -6.33
CA LEU A 110 8.29 -5.64 -5.47
C LEU A 110 7.36 -6.01 -4.31
N ALA A 111 6.27 -6.73 -4.56
CA ALA A 111 5.36 -7.17 -3.52
C ALA A 111 6.03 -8.13 -2.51
N ASP A 112 6.91 -9.01 -2.98
CA ASP A 112 7.73 -9.88 -2.14
C ASP A 112 8.71 -9.05 -1.28
N ARG A 113 9.34 -8.03 -1.88
CA ARG A 113 10.26 -7.12 -1.16
C ARG A 113 9.54 -6.29 -0.09
N LEU A 114 8.33 -5.82 -0.38
CA LEU A 114 7.48 -5.17 0.61
C LEU A 114 7.10 -6.11 1.75
N SER A 115 6.72 -7.35 1.42
CA SER A 115 6.39 -8.39 2.40
C SER A 115 7.58 -8.75 3.29
N TYR A 116 8.79 -8.79 2.73
CA TYR A 116 10.03 -9.03 3.47
C TYR A 116 10.24 -8.01 4.59
N TYR A 117 9.97 -6.72 4.34
CA TYR A 117 10.08 -5.69 5.37
C TYR A 117 8.88 -5.61 6.30
N LEU A 118 7.65 -5.84 5.83
CA LEU A 118 6.44 -5.74 6.68
C LEU A 118 6.13 -7.02 7.47
N LYS A 119 6.81 -8.13 7.17
CA LYS A 119 6.74 -9.40 7.93
C LYS A 119 8.15 -9.85 8.30
N PRO A 120 8.86 -9.08 9.14
CA PRO A 120 10.28 -9.31 9.37
C PRO A 120 10.52 -10.59 10.18
N THR A 121 11.64 -11.25 9.91
CA THR A 121 12.18 -12.29 10.80
C THR A 121 13.05 -11.64 11.88
N HIS A 122 13.29 -12.36 12.99
CA HIS A 122 14.21 -11.87 14.03
C HIS A 122 15.62 -11.61 13.49
N GLU A 123 16.07 -12.39 12.52
CA GLU A 123 17.38 -12.20 11.87
C GLU A 123 17.42 -10.91 11.06
N LEU A 124 16.35 -10.60 10.33
CA LEU A 124 16.25 -9.37 9.54
C LEU A 124 16.44 -8.12 10.41
N LEU A 125 15.82 -8.11 11.59
CA LEU A 125 15.86 -6.99 12.52
C LEU A 125 17.22 -6.81 13.20
N ARG A 126 18.15 -7.78 13.09
CA ARG A 126 19.52 -7.62 13.59
C ARG A 126 20.36 -6.73 12.68
N ASN A 127 20.03 -6.64 11.40
CA ASN A 127 20.67 -5.70 10.49
C ASN A 127 20.07 -4.30 10.70
N LYS A 128 20.93 -3.31 11.01
CA LYS A 128 20.48 -1.94 11.33
C LYS A 128 19.72 -1.27 10.18
N ASP A 129 20.18 -1.44 8.94
CA ASP A 129 19.52 -0.84 7.78
C ASP A 129 18.16 -1.48 7.52
N SER A 130 18.08 -2.81 7.63
CA SER A 130 16.82 -3.52 7.47
C SER A 130 15.82 -3.19 8.58
N ALA A 131 16.28 -3.08 9.83
CA ALA A 131 15.45 -2.67 10.95
C ALA A 131 14.93 -1.23 10.78
N ARG A 132 15.77 -0.33 10.25
CA ARG A 132 15.37 1.05 9.93
C ARG A 132 14.28 1.07 8.87
N ILE A 133 14.44 0.36 7.75
CA ILE A 133 13.44 0.30 6.68
C ILE A 133 12.14 -0.33 7.19
N ASN A 134 12.19 -1.47 7.89
CA ASN A 134 11.02 -2.07 8.53
C ASN A 134 10.29 -1.08 9.45
N THR A 135 11.03 -0.35 10.29
CA THR A 135 10.45 0.61 11.24
C THR A 135 9.72 1.73 10.50
N ILE A 136 10.34 2.32 9.48
CA ILE A 136 9.73 3.40 8.69
C ILE A 136 8.46 2.90 7.99
N LEU A 137 8.55 1.78 7.26
CA LEU A 137 7.40 1.24 6.53
C LEU A 137 6.27 0.79 7.47
N THR A 138 6.59 0.26 8.64
CA THR A 138 5.58 -0.11 9.66
C THR A 138 4.89 1.13 10.21
N ALA A 139 5.64 2.19 10.53
CA ALA A 139 5.08 3.46 10.98
C ALA A 139 4.18 4.10 9.92
N TYR A 140 4.63 4.16 8.67
CA TYR A 140 3.83 4.68 7.56
C TYR A 140 2.58 3.85 7.29
N THR A 141 2.67 2.51 7.40
CA THR A 141 1.47 1.65 7.37
C THR A 141 0.47 2.09 8.43
N ALA A 142 0.92 2.29 9.67
CA ALA A 142 0.04 2.70 10.76
C ALA A 142 -0.58 4.07 10.48
N PHE A 143 0.21 5.05 10.06
CA PHE A 143 -0.25 6.42 9.81
C PHE A 143 -1.22 6.50 8.63
N PHE A 144 -0.92 5.82 7.52
CA PHE A 144 -1.82 5.74 6.38
C PHE A 144 -3.09 4.94 6.68
N ALA A 145 -3.07 4.02 7.65
CA ALA A 145 -4.26 3.29 8.07
C ALA A 145 -5.23 4.15 8.90
N ILE A 146 -4.75 5.18 9.60
CA ILE A 146 -5.60 6.07 10.43
C ILE A 146 -6.80 6.62 9.65
N PRO A 147 -6.63 7.32 8.50
CA PRO A 147 -7.77 7.83 7.75
C PRO A 147 -8.68 6.73 7.20
N GLU A 148 -8.14 5.55 6.88
CA GLU A 148 -8.95 4.43 6.42
C GLU A 148 -9.81 3.84 7.54
N ILE A 149 -9.28 3.74 8.77
CA ILE A 149 -10.04 3.33 9.95
C ILE A 149 -11.07 4.39 10.30
N ALA A 150 -10.67 5.66 10.42
CA ALA A 150 -11.54 6.78 10.75
C ALA A 150 -12.74 6.91 9.81
N ASN A 151 -12.54 6.65 8.51
CA ASN A 151 -13.59 6.83 7.49
C ASN A 151 -14.37 5.55 7.17
N ASN A 152 -13.96 4.36 7.62
CA ASN A 152 -14.62 3.11 7.23
C ASN A 152 -15.07 2.24 8.42
N ASP A 153 -14.32 2.22 9.52
CA ASP A 153 -14.67 1.46 10.71
C ASP A 153 -15.83 2.12 11.50
N PRO A 154 -16.83 1.36 12.00
CA PRO A 154 -17.94 1.95 12.74
C PRO A 154 -17.53 2.76 13.98
N LEU A 155 -16.57 2.27 14.78
CA LEU A 155 -16.05 2.98 15.95
C LEU A 155 -15.12 4.11 15.52
N GLY A 156 -14.32 3.87 14.48
CA GLY A 156 -13.48 4.89 13.82
C GLY A 156 -14.30 6.11 13.40
N LYS A 157 -15.41 5.90 12.68
CA LYS A 157 -16.35 6.95 12.26
C LYS A 157 -16.96 7.70 13.43
N LEU A 158 -17.42 6.97 14.45
CA LEU A 158 -18.01 7.56 15.65
C LEU A 158 -17.02 8.50 16.36
N ASN A 159 -15.76 8.07 16.49
CA ASN A 159 -14.72 8.87 17.12
C ASN A 159 -14.31 10.05 16.21
N ALA A 160 -14.07 9.81 14.93
CA ALA A 160 -13.66 10.83 13.97
C ALA A 160 -14.69 11.95 13.83
N SER A 161 -16.00 11.64 13.85
CA SER A 161 -17.07 12.64 13.80
C SER A 161 -17.09 13.62 15.00
N ARG A 162 -16.30 13.34 16.04
CA ARG A 162 -16.16 14.18 17.24
C ARG A 162 -14.80 14.90 17.30
N ILE A 163 -13.93 14.67 16.32
CA ILE A 163 -12.63 15.32 16.18
C ILE A 163 -12.83 16.52 15.25
N ALA A 164 -12.36 17.69 15.66
CA ALA A 164 -12.37 18.88 14.81
C ALA A 164 -11.39 18.71 13.65
N ASP A 165 -11.70 19.31 12.50
CA ASP A 165 -10.75 19.36 11.39
C ASP A 165 -9.45 20.04 11.84
N GLY A 166 -8.31 19.42 11.55
CA GLY A 166 -7.00 19.90 11.96
C GLY A 166 -5.88 18.97 11.56
N THR A 167 -4.66 19.29 11.98
CA THR A 167 -3.48 18.45 11.74
C THR A 167 -3.37 17.38 12.84
N ILE A 168 -3.02 16.16 12.43
CA ILE A 168 -2.80 15.05 13.35
C ILE A 168 -1.38 15.14 13.90
N ASN A 169 -1.25 15.41 15.20
CA ASN A 169 0.02 15.30 15.92
C ASN A 169 0.33 13.83 16.22
N ILE A 170 1.57 13.42 15.99
CA ILE A 170 2.06 12.08 16.31
C ILE A 170 3.26 12.21 17.23
N GLU A 171 3.19 11.55 18.38
CA GLU A 171 4.22 11.58 19.41
C GLU A 171 4.59 10.15 19.81
N ILE A 172 5.88 9.92 20.07
CA ILE A 172 6.37 8.70 20.69
C ILE A 172 6.62 9.02 22.17
N ASP A 173 6.14 8.19 23.09
CA ASP A 173 6.42 8.38 24.52
C ASP A 173 7.93 8.44 24.77
N GLN A 174 8.38 9.52 25.43
CA GLN A 174 9.80 9.86 25.61
C GLN A 174 10.62 9.96 24.30
N GLY A 175 9.95 10.25 23.17
CA GLY A 175 10.56 10.27 21.84
C GLY A 175 10.19 11.52 21.01
N PRO A 176 10.49 11.49 19.70
CA PRO A 176 10.19 12.60 18.80
C PRO A 176 8.69 12.84 18.61
N ALA A 177 8.35 14.10 18.32
CA ALA A 177 7.01 14.55 17.93
C ALA A 177 7.06 15.16 16.52
N ILE A 178 5.99 14.92 15.75
CA ILE A 178 5.74 15.60 14.48
C ILE A 178 4.34 16.23 14.52
N HIS A 179 4.27 17.48 14.06
CA HIS A 179 3.08 18.32 14.01
C HIS A 179 2.63 18.56 12.58
#